data_AF-T1BR48-F1
#
_entry.id   AF-T1BR48-F1
#
_cell.length_a   1.000
_cell.length_b   1.000
_cell.length_c   1.000
_cell.angle_alpha   90.00
_cell.angle_beta   90.00
_cell.angle_gamma   90.00
#
_symmetry.space_group_name_H-M   'P 1'
#
loop_
_entity.id
_entity.type
_entity.pdbx_description
1 polymer ?
#
loop_
_entity_poly.entity_id
_entity_poly.type
_entity_poly.pdbx_seq_one_letter_code
_entity_poly.pdbx_strand_id
1 'polypeptide(L)'
;AAVNFLKRIGMNNIRTHEKELISYTLKQEEESGIKNLISYGTRNIESRAGIYAFNVGEIPRLGINPLADEGISFMIKAIHPHDLSAIADRIFGVELRSGHHCAMPMTEDLGVTSTVRASYYIYNRKEDIDRLFDAIRAGIKRFGL
;
A
#
# COMPACT_ATOMS: atom_id res chain seq x y z
N ALA A 1 7.20 26.04 -15.92
CA ALA A 1 6.19 25.28 -16.70
C ALA A 1 5.25 24.45 -15.82
N ALA A 2 5.74 23.50 -15.02
CA ALA A 2 4.91 22.59 -14.21
C ALA A 2 3.95 23.30 -13.23
N VAL A 3 4.42 24.33 -12.51
CA VAL A 3 3.57 25.11 -11.60
C VAL A 3 2.39 25.76 -12.32
N ASN A 4 2.60 26.31 -13.51
CA ASN A 4 1.52 26.92 -14.30
C ASN A 4 0.51 25.87 -14.80
N PHE A 5 0.99 24.67 -15.12
CA PHE A 5 0.13 23.54 -15.47
C PHE A 5 -0.79 23.16 -14.31
N LEU A 6 -0.25 22.97 -13.11
CA LEU A 6 -1.04 22.63 -11.91
C LEU A 6 -2.00 23.76 -11.52
N LYS A 7 -1.57 25.03 -11.62
CA LYS A 7 -2.45 26.19 -11.39
C LYS A 7 -3.62 26.24 -12.37
N ARG A 8 -3.41 25.86 -13.63
CA ARG A 8 -4.46 25.81 -14.65
C ARG A 8 -5.48 24.70 -14.38
N ILE A 9 -5.04 23.57 -13.85
CA ILE A 9 -5.94 22.49 -13.38
C ILE A 9 -6.71 22.95 -12.13
N GLY A 10 -6.04 23.71 -11.26
CA GLY A 10 -6.58 24.24 -10.00
C GLY A 10 -6.25 23.32 -8.83
N MET A 11 -5.52 23.84 -7.85
CA MET A 11 -5.04 23.03 -6.70
C MET A 11 -6.19 22.43 -5.87
N ASN A 12 -7.34 23.11 -5.77
CA ASN A 12 -8.52 22.57 -5.10
C ASN A 12 -9.10 21.37 -5.86
N ASN A 13 -9.15 21.43 -7.20
CA ASN A 13 -9.61 20.31 -8.02
C ASN A 13 -8.68 19.10 -7.88
N ILE A 14 -7.36 19.34 -7.85
CA ILE A 14 -6.35 18.31 -7.59
C ILE A 14 -6.59 17.67 -6.21
N ARG A 15 -6.78 18.48 -5.17
CA ARG A 15 -7.04 17.98 -3.82
C ARG A 15 -8.34 17.16 -3.75
N THR A 16 -9.40 17.60 -4.42
CA THR A 16 -10.66 16.86 -4.51
C THR A 16 -10.45 15.51 -5.21
N HIS A 17 -9.75 15.49 -6.34
CA HIS A 17 -9.44 14.26 -7.08
C HIS A 17 -8.62 13.27 -6.23
N GLU A 18 -7.58 13.73 -5.53
CA GLU A 18 -6.80 12.88 -4.63
C GLU A 18 -7.65 12.29 -3.51
N LYS A 19 -8.57 13.09 -2.95
CA LYS A 19 -9.52 12.63 -1.91
C LYS A 19 -10.48 11.58 -2.47
N GLU A 20 -10.97 11.76 -3.69
CA GLU A 20 -11.85 10.78 -4.35
C GLU A 20 -11.13 9.45 -4.58
N LEU A 21 -9.89 9.49 -5.06
CA LEU A 21 -9.08 8.29 -5.27
C LEU A 21 -8.79 7.56 -3.96
N ILE A 22 -8.31 8.26 -2.93
CA ILE A 22 -7.99 7.60 -1.66
C ILE A 22 -9.24 7.10 -0.93
N SER A 23 -10.38 7.80 -1.06
CA SER A 23 -11.66 7.31 -0.55
C SER A 23 -12.08 6.03 -1.27
N TYR A 24 -11.90 5.97 -2.59
CA TYR A 24 -12.18 4.77 -3.37
C TYR A 24 -11.25 3.61 -3.00
N THR A 25 -9.95 3.87 -2.78
CA THR A 25 -9.00 2.85 -2.30
C THR A 25 -9.41 2.26 -0.96
N LEU A 26 -9.80 3.10 0.01
CA LEU A 26 -10.22 2.61 1.33
C LEU A 26 -11.54 1.85 1.27
N LYS A 27 -12.47 2.27 0.40
CA LYS A 27 -13.68 1.51 0.11
C LYS A 27 -13.35 0.14 -0.49
N GLN A 28 -12.46 0.08 -1.47
CA GLN A 28 -12.01 -1.18 -2.07
C GLN A 28 -11.30 -2.08 -1.04
N GLU A 29 -10.52 -1.51 -0.12
CA GLU A 29 -9.92 -2.27 0.99
C GLU A 29 -11.00 -2.98 1.82
N GLU A 30 -12.02 -2.23 2.27
CA GLU A 30 -13.14 -2.76 3.07
C GLU A 30 -13.96 -3.81 2.32
N GLU A 31 -14.29 -3.55 1.04
CA GLU A 31 -15.11 -4.43 0.21
C GLU A 31 -14.33 -5.66 -0.30
N SER A 32 -13.00 -5.62 -0.34
CA SER A 32 -12.17 -6.70 -0.88
C SER A 32 -12.25 -8.00 -0.08
N GLY A 33 -12.61 -7.93 1.20
CA GLY A 33 -12.62 -9.09 2.12
C GLY A 33 -11.22 -9.67 2.40
N ILE A 34 -10.14 -8.96 2.04
CA ILE A 34 -8.77 -9.43 2.23
C ILE A 34 -8.39 -9.29 3.71
N LYS A 35 -8.48 -10.40 4.46
CA LYS A 35 -8.24 -10.41 5.92
C LYS A 35 -6.83 -10.00 6.34
N ASN A 36 -5.83 -10.27 5.49
CA ASN A 36 -4.43 -10.04 5.83
C ASN A 36 -3.89 -8.73 5.21
N LEU A 37 -4.75 -7.83 4.71
CA LEU A 37 -4.32 -6.54 4.18
C LEU A 37 -4.24 -5.51 5.32
N ILE A 38 -3.04 -5.04 5.62
CA ILE A 38 -2.79 -4.07 6.69
C ILE A 38 -2.41 -2.74 6.04
N SER A 39 -3.24 -1.72 6.18
CA SER A 39 -2.94 -0.37 5.67
C SER A 39 -2.57 0.60 6.78
N TYR A 40 -1.64 1.51 6.48
CA TYR A 40 -1.06 2.46 7.42
C TYR A 40 -1.50 3.89 7.11
N GLY A 41 -1.73 4.67 8.16
CA GLY A 41 -2.11 6.08 8.08
C GLY A 41 -3.56 6.34 8.51
N THR A 42 -3.89 7.62 8.67
CA THR A 42 -5.22 8.07 9.11
C THR A 42 -6.33 7.60 8.17
N ARG A 43 -7.50 7.26 8.72
CA ARG A 43 -8.73 7.00 7.95
C ARG A 43 -9.48 8.30 7.59
N ASN A 44 -9.09 9.43 8.18
CA ASN A 44 -9.70 10.73 7.89
C ASN A 44 -9.17 11.31 6.56
N ILE A 45 -10.04 11.27 5.53
CA ILE A 45 -9.78 11.75 4.16
C ILE A 45 -9.38 13.22 4.10
N GLU A 46 -9.91 14.07 4.99
CA GLU A 46 -9.60 15.49 5.03
C GLU A 46 -8.12 15.75 5.31
N SER A 47 -7.53 14.90 6.17
CA SER A 47 -6.12 14.94 6.57
C SER A 47 -5.20 13.98 5.80
N ARG A 48 -5.76 13.12 4.93
CA ARG A 48 -4.98 12.10 4.21
C ARG A 48 -4.60 12.59 2.81
N ALA A 49 -3.33 12.43 2.42
CA ALA A 49 -2.88 12.62 1.05
C ALA A 49 -3.29 11.44 0.15
N GLY A 50 -3.10 11.56 -1.17
CA GLY A 50 -3.31 10.48 -2.14
C GLY A 50 -2.29 9.33 -2.04
N ILE A 51 -2.00 8.85 -0.83
CA ILE A 51 -1.00 7.81 -0.55
C ILE A 51 -1.66 6.65 0.19
N TYR A 52 -1.37 5.45 -0.29
CA TYR A 52 -1.80 4.19 0.30
C TYR A 52 -0.57 3.33 0.61
N ALA A 53 -0.15 3.32 1.89
CA ALA A 53 0.91 2.46 2.39
C ALA A 53 0.28 1.21 3.03
N PHE A 54 0.78 0.03 2.69
CA PHE A 54 0.18 -1.23 3.14
C PHE A 54 1.16 -2.41 3.08
N ASN A 55 0.75 -3.51 3.72
CA ASN A 55 1.40 -4.82 3.69
C ASN A 55 0.34 -5.93 3.56
N VAL A 56 0.76 -7.10 3.07
CA VAL A 56 -0.07 -8.32 3.03
C VAL A 56 0.55 -9.33 3.99
N GLY A 57 -0.13 -9.57 5.10
CA GLY A 57 0.39 -10.28 6.26
C GLY A 57 1.29 -9.39 7.12
N GLU A 58 1.62 -9.87 8.31
CA GLU A 58 2.57 -9.20 9.19
C GLU A 58 4.00 -9.49 8.71
N ILE A 59 4.82 -8.45 8.56
CA ILE A 59 6.26 -8.60 8.25
C ILE A 59 7.03 -8.08 9.46
N PRO A 60 7.07 -8.85 10.56
CA PRO A 60 7.75 -8.43 11.76
C PRO A 60 9.25 -8.32 11.50
N ARG A 61 9.90 -7.47 12.29
CA ARG A 61 11.35 -7.32 12.25
C ARG A 61 12.02 -8.66 12.57
N LEU A 62 13.01 -9.03 11.75
CA LEU A 62 13.88 -10.18 12.01
C LEU A 62 14.43 -10.06 13.44
N GLY A 63 14.03 -10.97 14.34
CA GLY A 63 14.41 -10.97 15.76
C GLY A 63 13.34 -10.53 16.76
N ILE A 64 12.17 -10.05 16.32
CA ILE A 64 10.99 -9.88 17.18
C ILE A 64 9.86 -10.71 16.60
N ASN A 65 9.92 -12.01 16.87
CA ASN A 65 8.72 -12.83 16.84
C ASN A 65 8.47 -13.20 18.31
N PRO A 66 7.44 -12.63 18.97
CA PRO A 66 7.14 -12.95 20.37
C PRO A 66 6.83 -14.43 20.58
N LEU A 67 6.66 -15.21 19.50
CA LEU A 67 6.49 -16.66 19.50
C LEU A 67 7.74 -17.44 19.07
N ALA A 68 8.83 -16.78 18.63
CA ALA A 68 10.06 -17.47 18.21
C ALA A 68 10.95 -17.89 19.39
N ASP A 69 10.76 -17.32 20.58
CA ASP A 69 11.50 -17.72 21.78
C ASP A 69 11.15 -19.16 22.22
N GLU A 70 10.05 -19.74 21.72
CA GLU A 70 9.63 -21.12 22.03
C GLU A 70 9.98 -22.15 20.94
N GLY A 71 10.80 -21.81 19.94
CA GLY A 71 11.20 -22.78 18.90
C GLY A 71 10.06 -23.21 17.95
N ILE A 72 8.89 -22.59 18.06
CA ILE A 72 7.76 -22.78 17.14
C ILE A 72 7.76 -21.63 16.14
N SER A 73 8.49 -21.79 15.04
CA SER A 73 8.39 -20.89 13.89
C SER A 73 7.01 -21.06 13.24
N PHE A 74 5.99 -20.38 13.75
CA PHE A 74 4.75 -20.18 13.00
C PHE A 74 5.14 -19.54 11.66
N MET A 75 4.85 -20.22 10.54
CA MET A 75 5.05 -19.64 9.21
C MET A 75 4.26 -18.34 9.15
N ILE A 76 4.97 -17.22 9.23
CA ILE A 76 4.39 -15.90 9.03
C ILE A 76 3.91 -15.87 7.58
N LYS A 77 2.59 -15.89 7.43
CA LYS A 77 1.89 -15.91 6.17
C LYS A 77 1.81 -14.49 5.61
N ALA A 78 2.93 -14.00 5.07
CA ALA A 78 3.06 -12.66 4.52
C ALA A 78 3.76 -12.65 3.16
N ILE A 79 3.49 -11.61 2.37
CA ILE A 79 4.19 -11.35 1.11
C ILE A 79 5.21 -10.25 1.36
N HIS A 80 6.48 -10.50 1.05
CA HIS A 80 7.50 -9.48 1.18
C HIS A 80 7.17 -8.28 0.25
N PRO A 81 7.32 -7.01 0.70
CA PRO A 81 6.90 -5.84 -0.09
C PRO A 81 7.56 -5.76 -1.48
N HIS A 82 8.83 -6.16 -1.58
CA HIS A 82 9.54 -6.25 -2.86
C HIS A 82 8.94 -7.30 -3.81
N ASP A 83 8.51 -8.45 -3.29
CA ASP A 83 7.91 -9.50 -4.12
C ASP A 83 6.53 -9.08 -4.63
N LEU A 84 5.71 -8.48 -3.77
CA LEU A 84 4.40 -7.97 -4.19
C LEU A 84 4.56 -6.88 -5.25
N SER A 85 5.52 -5.97 -5.08
CA SER A 85 5.81 -4.92 -6.07
C SER A 85 6.25 -5.51 -7.41
N ALA A 86 7.11 -6.52 -7.40
CA ALA A 86 7.58 -7.18 -8.62
C ALA A 86 6.47 -7.94 -9.36
N ILE A 87 5.54 -8.56 -8.63
CA ILE A 87 4.36 -9.23 -9.20
C ILE A 87 3.40 -8.22 -9.81
N ALA A 88 3.12 -7.13 -9.09
CA ALA A 88 2.25 -6.06 -9.53
C ALA A 88 2.76 -5.43 -10.85
N ASP A 89 4.06 -5.15 -10.93
CA ASP A 89 4.72 -4.65 -12.13
C ASP A 89 4.59 -5.65 -13.30
N ARG A 90 5.11 -6.88 -13.12
CA ARG A 90 5.24 -7.83 -14.23
C ARG A 90 3.94 -8.38 -14.79
N ILE A 91 2.91 -8.54 -13.94
CA ILE A 91 1.65 -9.20 -14.34
C ILE A 91 0.56 -8.18 -14.62
N PHE A 92 0.52 -7.09 -13.86
CA PHE A 92 -0.57 -6.11 -13.91
C PHE A 92 -0.15 -4.75 -14.48
N GLY A 93 1.15 -4.51 -14.68
CA GLY A 93 1.67 -3.21 -15.07
C GLY A 93 1.40 -2.14 -14.01
N VAL A 94 1.37 -2.54 -12.74
CA VAL A 94 1.10 -1.63 -11.61
C VAL A 94 2.41 -1.34 -10.90
N GLU A 95 2.91 -0.12 -11.08
CA GLU A 95 4.17 0.32 -10.49
C GLU A 95 3.97 0.74 -9.02
N LEU A 96 4.62 0.01 -8.12
CA LEU A 96 4.60 0.25 -6.68
C LEU A 96 6.00 0.52 -6.15
N ARG A 97 6.10 1.30 -5.08
CA ARG A 97 7.35 1.41 -4.32
C ARG A 97 7.30 0.49 -3.12
N SER A 98 8.38 -0.23 -2.87
CA SER A 98 8.60 -1.00 -1.64
C SER A 98 9.85 -0.54 -0.90
N GLY A 99 9.88 -0.76 0.42
CA GLY A 99 11.02 -0.44 1.29
C GLY A 99 10.64 0.49 2.44
N HIS A 100 11.63 1.23 2.96
CA HIS A 100 11.43 2.19 4.06
C HIS A 100 10.91 3.55 3.59
N HIS A 101 10.87 3.81 2.27
CA HIS A 101 10.47 5.11 1.70
C HIS A 101 11.26 6.31 2.22
N CYS A 102 12.55 6.12 2.55
CA CYS A 102 13.40 7.11 3.23
C CYS A 102 12.88 7.57 4.59
N ALA A 103 11.99 6.78 5.22
CA ALA A 103 11.37 7.05 6.50
C ALA A 103 11.56 5.87 7.46
N MET A 104 12.80 5.35 7.55
CA MET A 104 13.13 4.18 8.38
C MET A 104 12.63 4.29 9.84
N PRO A 105 12.78 5.43 10.54
CA PRO A 105 12.26 5.57 11.90
C PRO A 105 10.73 5.34 12.00
N MET A 106 9.97 5.72 10.97
CA MET A 106 8.53 5.47 10.92
C MET A 106 8.23 3.98 10.75
N THR A 107 8.96 3.27 9.87
CA THR A 107 8.79 1.82 9.73
C THR A 107 9.17 1.08 11.01
N GLU A 108 10.17 1.58 11.75
CA GLU A 108 10.54 1.05 13.06
C GLU A 108 9.44 1.23 14.11
N ASP A 109 8.84 2.43 14.20
CA ASP A 109 7.72 2.71 15.10
C ASP A 109 6.48 1.87 14.78
N LEU A 110 6.25 1.60 13.48
CA LEU A 110 5.20 0.69 13.01
C LEU A 110 5.54 -0.80 13.22
N GLY A 111 6.74 -1.14 13.69
CA GLY A 111 7.16 -2.52 13.96
C GLY A 111 7.40 -3.37 12.71
N VAL A 112 7.52 -2.77 11.52
CA VAL A 112 7.67 -3.47 10.25
C VAL A 112 9.00 -3.16 9.57
N THR A 113 9.58 -4.14 8.87
CA THR A 113 10.84 -3.91 8.14
C THR A 113 10.64 -3.02 6.92
N SER A 114 9.53 -3.15 6.22
CA SER A 114 9.26 -2.37 5.01
C SER A 114 7.76 -2.37 4.71
N THR A 115 7.36 -1.46 3.83
CA THR A 115 5.97 -1.37 3.35
C THR A 115 5.92 -1.32 1.83
N VAL A 116 4.76 -1.63 1.26
CA VAL A 116 4.41 -1.25 -0.11
C VAL A 116 3.69 0.09 -0.07
N ARG A 117 3.93 0.96 -1.05
CA ARG A 117 3.27 2.25 -1.18
C ARG A 117 2.78 2.48 -2.61
N ALA A 118 1.47 2.60 -2.75
CA ALA A 118 0.83 3.20 -3.92
C ALA A 118 0.67 4.71 -3.68
N SER A 119 0.92 5.52 -4.71
CA SER A 119 0.83 6.98 -4.63
C SER A 119 0.08 7.49 -5.85
N TYR A 120 -1.02 8.16 -5.62
CA TYR A 120 -1.93 8.66 -6.63
C TYR A 120 -1.70 10.14 -6.87
N TYR A 121 -1.93 10.56 -8.11
CA TYR A 121 -1.91 11.98 -8.47
C TYR A 121 -2.93 12.30 -9.56
N ILE A 122 -2.83 13.49 -10.15
CA ILE A 122 -3.77 14.06 -11.12
C ILE A 122 -4.08 13.19 -12.34
N TYR A 123 -3.21 12.24 -12.66
CA TYR A 123 -3.31 11.38 -13.85
C TYR A 123 -3.94 10.01 -13.53
N ASN A 124 -4.06 9.65 -12.26
CA ASN A 124 -4.61 8.37 -11.85
C ASN A 124 -6.13 8.34 -11.91
N ARG A 125 -6.67 7.13 -12.07
CA ARG A 125 -8.11 6.87 -12.13
C ARG A 125 -8.49 5.69 -11.23
N LYS A 126 -9.80 5.48 -11.05
CA LYS A 126 -10.33 4.38 -10.22
C LYS A 126 -9.93 3.01 -10.78
N GLU A 127 -9.81 2.89 -12.09
CA GLU A 127 -9.38 1.67 -12.76
C GLU A 127 -7.93 1.29 -12.40
N ASP A 128 -7.06 2.26 -12.09
CA ASP A 128 -5.70 1.98 -11.58
C ASP A 128 -5.76 1.33 -10.19
N ILE A 129 -6.73 1.74 -9.38
CA ILE A 129 -6.98 1.20 -8.03
C ILE A 129 -7.56 -0.22 -8.16
N ASP A 130 -8.48 -0.45 -9.10
CA ASP A 130 -9.01 -1.79 -9.35
C ASP A 130 -7.88 -2.77 -9.73
N ARG A 131 -6.99 -2.36 -10.64
CA ARG A 131 -5.79 -3.14 -11.03
C ARG A 131 -4.84 -3.38 -9.86
N LEU A 132 -4.68 -2.40 -8.97
CA LEU A 132 -3.91 -2.56 -7.74
C LEU A 132 -4.50 -3.70 -6.87
N PHE A 133 -5.81 -3.70 -6.64
CA PHE A 133 -6.45 -4.75 -5.84
C PHE A 133 -6.40 -6.12 -6.52
N ASP A 134 -6.50 -6.18 -7.85
CA ASP A 134 -6.27 -7.43 -8.59
C ASP A 134 -4.85 -7.95 -8.43
N ALA A 135 -3.84 -7.06 -8.46
CA ALA A 135 -2.46 -7.43 -8.19
C ALA A 135 -2.26 -7.96 -6.76
N ILE A 136 -2.89 -7.34 -5.77
CA ILE A 136 -2.87 -7.81 -4.37
C ILE A 136 -3.47 -9.22 -4.26
N ARG A 137 -4.66 -9.45 -4.84
CA ARG A 137 -5.33 -10.77 -4.86
C ARG A 137 -4.47 -11.82 -5.55
N ALA A 138 -3.83 -11.47 -6.66
CA ALA A 138 -2.95 -12.37 -7.38
C ALA A 138 -1.69 -12.72 -6.59
N GLY A 139 -1.12 -11.74 -5.89
CA GLY A 139 -0.04 -11.98 -4.92
C GLY A 139 -0.47 -12.98 -3.85
N ILE A 140 -1.60 -12.74 -3.19
CA ILE A 140 -2.17 -13.63 -2.16
C ILE A 140 -2.32 -15.06 -2.69
N LYS A 141 -2.95 -15.21 -3.86
CA LYS A 141 -3.13 -16.50 -4.52
C LYS A 141 -1.80 -17.19 -4.85
N ARG A 142 -0.80 -16.43 -5.32
CA ARG A 142 0.54 -16.94 -5.68
C ARG A 142 1.28 -17.52 -4.48
N PHE A 143 1.13 -16.88 -3.31
CA PHE A 143 1.81 -17.26 -2.07
C PHE A 143 0.99 -18.17 -1.15
N GLY A 144 -0.23 -18.55 -1.54
CA GLY A 144 -1.08 -19.50 -0.77
C GLY A 144 -1.62 -18.92 0.54
N LEU A 145 -1.92 -17.61 0.53
CA LEU A 145 -2.44 -16.86 1.67
C LEU A 145 -3.97 -16.82 1.70
#